data_AF-A0A085F5A3-F1
#
_entry.id   AF-A0A085F5A3-F1
#
_cell.length_a   1.000
_cell.length_b   1.000
_cell.length_c   1.000
_cell.angle_alpha   90.00
_cell.angle_beta   90.00
_cell.angle_gamma   90.00
#
_symmetry.space_group_name_H-M   'P 1'
#
loop_
_entity.id
_entity.type
_entity.pdbx_description
1 polymer ?
#
loop_
_entity_poly.entity_id
_entity_poly.type
_entity_poly.pdbx_seq_one_letter_code
_entity_poly.pdbx_strand_id
1 'polypeptide(L)'
;MRPLCRRNLGRVIREALGKMPAENRERSKQFVLIDLLKGGAAQLIVLHHLAFYGPMSDHARRILPTLVDWLYDHARIAVQVFLVIGGFLAAKSLSPDGLPGMKHPLQLIQRRYLKLAPPFIAAMLLAALASAWAGSWMHHDSISPPPTLVQLGAHALLLHGVLGIESLSAGAWYVAIDFQLYALLTLLA
;
A
#
# COMPACT_ATOMS: atom_id res chain seq x y z
N MET A 1 14.93 -61.14 14.76
CA MET A 1 14.33 -60.12 15.66
C MET A 1 14.88 -58.76 15.22
N ARG A 2 14.19 -57.70 14.80
CA ARG A 2 12.79 -57.25 14.60
C ARG A 2 12.85 -56.25 13.41
N PRO A 3 11.78 -56.05 12.61
CA PRO A 3 11.56 -54.74 12.02
C PRO A 3 10.14 -54.25 12.34
N LEU A 4 10.04 -53.40 13.37
CA LEU A 4 8.83 -52.69 13.78
C LEU A 4 9.05 -51.17 13.56
N CYS A 5 9.44 -50.78 12.34
CA CYS A 5 9.60 -49.36 11.99
C CYS A 5 9.08 -49.08 10.56
N ARG A 6 7.90 -49.61 10.22
CA ARG A 6 7.23 -49.31 8.93
C ARG A 6 5.72 -49.09 9.03
N ARG A 7 5.11 -49.32 10.19
CA ARG A 7 3.65 -49.21 10.37
C ARG A 7 3.12 -47.79 10.61
N ASN A 8 3.97 -46.83 10.97
CA ASN A 8 3.50 -45.46 11.28
C ASN A 8 3.53 -44.49 10.09
N LEU A 9 4.31 -44.76 9.04
CA LEU A 9 4.45 -43.82 7.92
C LEU A 9 3.14 -43.66 7.13
N GLY A 10 2.42 -44.76 6.90
CA GLY A 10 1.13 -44.75 6.18
C GLY A 10 -0.06 -44.23 7.00
N ARG A 11 0.11 -43.99 8.30
CA ARG A 11 -0.88 -43.30 9.16
C ARG A 11 -0.59 -41.80 9.20
N VAL A 12 0.68 -41.42 9.38
CA VAL A 12 1.13 -40.02 9.36
C VAL A 12 0.86 -39.35 8.01
N ILE A 13 1.13 -40.02 6.88
CA ILE A 13 0.84 -39.50 5.54
C ILE A 13 -0.67 -39.35 5.32
N ARG A 14 -1.49 -40.26 5.87
CA ARG A 14 -2.95 -40.22 5.75
C ARG A 14 -3.59 -39.14 6.62
N GLU A 15 -3.01 -38.88 7.79
CA GLU A 15 -3.39 -37.76 8.66
C GLU A 15 -2.96 -36.41 8.07
N ALA A 16 -1.78 -36.33 7.44
CA ALA A 16 -1.32 -35.13 6.74
C ALA A 16 -2.16 -34.84 5.47
N LEU A 17 -2.45 -35.86 4.66
CA LEU A 17 -3.31 -35.69 3.48
C LEU A 17 -4.78 -35.47 3.83
N GLY A 18 -5.25 -36.01 4.96
CA GLY A 18 -6.64 -35.86 5.43
C GLY A 18 -6.97 -34.49 6.03
N LYS A 19 -5.97 -33.78 6.59
CA LYS A 19 -6.17 -32.44 7.22
C LYS A 19 -5.95 -31.26 6.28
N MET A 20 -5.33 -31.44 5.11
CA MET A 20 -4.94 -30.33 4.23
C MET A 20 -5.97 -29.69 3.25
N PRO A 21 -7.24 -30.13 3.10
CA PRO A 21 -8.15 -29.43 2.18
C PRO A 21 -8.94 -28.28 2.81
N ALA A 22 -9.26 -28.35 4.11
CA ALA A 22 -10.07 -27.34 4.80
C ALA A 22 -9.21 -26.17 5.32
N GLU A 23 -8.09 -26.48 5.99
CA GLU A 23 -7.20 -25.49 6.59
C GLU A 23 -6.52 -24.59 5.55
N ASN A 24 -6.18 -25.14 4.38
CA ASN A 24 -5.60 -24.36 3.29
C ASN A 24 -6.66 -23.50 2.60
N ARG A 25 -7.88 -24.02 2.41
CA ARG A 25 -9.01 -23.30 1.78
C ARG A 25 -9.49 -22.12 2.64
N GLU A 26 -9.58 -22.28 3.96
CA GLU A 26 -9.94 -21.18 4.87
C GLU A 26 -8.84 -20.11 4.92
N ARG A 27 -7.56 -20.52 4.91
CA ARG A 27 -6.43 -19.59 4.83
C ARG A 27 -6.43 -18.79 3.53
N SER A 28 -6.70 -19.43 2.39
CA SER A 28 -6.83 -18.74 1.09
C SER A 28 -8.00 -17.75 1.07
N LYS A 29 -9.16 -18.10 1.64
CA LYS A 29 -10.32 -17.20 1.70
C LYS A 29 -10.07 -15.97 2.58
N GLN A 30 -9.40 -16.14 3.72
CA GLN A 30 -9.07 -15.02 4.61
C GLN A 30 -8.16 -14.00 3.90
N PHE A 31 -7.20 -14.47 3.10
CA PHE A 31 -6.34 -13.58 2.31
C PHE A 31 -7.12 -12.87 1.21
N VAL A 32 -8.03 -13.56 0.52
CA VAL A 32 -8.88 -12.93 -0.51
C VAL A 32 -9.73 -11.79 0.08
N LEU A 33 -10.35 -11.99 1.26
CA LEU A 33 -11.13 -10.94 1.89
C LEU A 33 -10.27 -9.73 2.28
N ILE A 34 -9.09 -9.97 2.84
CA ILE A 34 -8.15 -8.91 3.23
C ILE A 34 -7.68 -8.11 2.02
N ASP A 35 -7.33 -8.80 0.93
CA ASP A 35 -6.88 -8.16 -0.31
C ASP A 35 -8.01 -7.39 -1.00
N LEU A 36 -9.25 -7.91 -0.98
CA LEU A 36 -10.43 -7.20 -1.49
C LEU A 36 -10.75 -5.95 -0.69
N LEU A 37 -10.69 -6.01 0.65
CA LEU A 37 -10.88 -4.85 1.50
C LEU A 37 -9.80 -3.80 1.24
N LYS A 38 -8.55 -4.22 1.10
CA LYS A 38 -7.42 -3.35 0.76
C LYS A 38 -7.61 -2.69 -0.61
N GLY A 39 -8.03 -3.45 -1.62
CA GLY A 39 -8.32 -2.95 -2.96
C GLY A 39 -9.51 -1.99 -2.99
N GLY A 40 -10.59 -2.32 -2.30
CA GLY A 40 -11.77 -1.45 -2.15
C GLY A 40 -11.42 -0.13 -1.46
N ALA A 41 -10.62 -0.19 -0.40
CA ALA A 41 -10.12 1.01 0.28
C ALA A 41 -9.25 1.87 -0.66
N ALA A 42 -8.34 1.26 -1.44
CA ALA A 42 -7.54 1.97 -2.43
C ALA A 42 -8.41 2.69 -3.48
N GLN A 43 -9.47 2.03 -3.98
CA GLN A 43 -10.38 2.63 -4.94
C GLN A 43 -11.16 3.80 -4.34
N LEU A 44 -11.66 3.67 -3.11
CA LEU A 44 -12.34 4.76 -2.40
C LEU A 44 -11.41 5.97 -2.18
N ILE A 45 -10.13 5.74 -1.89
CA ILE A 45 -9.13 6.81 -1.77
C ILE A 45 -8.98 7.55 -3.11
N VAL A 46 -8.87 6.83 -4.22
CA VAL A 46 -8.77 7.46 -5.55
C VAL A 46 -10.03 8.27 -5.88
N LEU A 47 -11.21 7.72 -5.62
CA LEU A 47 -12.48 8.40 -5.85
C LEU A 47 -12.65 9.64 -4.97
N HIS A 48 -12.21 9.58 -3.71
CA HIS A 48 -12.18 10.74 -2.81
C HIS A 48 -11.33 11.88 -3.40
N HIS A 49 -10.14 11.57 -3.92
CA HIS A 49 -9.27 12.57 -4.53
C HIS A 49 -9.89 13.16 -5.80
N LEU A 50 -10.53 12.35 -6.63
CA LEU A 50 -11.26 12.83 -7.81
C LEU A 50 -12.47 13.70 -7.44
N ALA A 51 -13.13 13.42 -6.32
CA ALA A 51 -14.24 14.24 -5.82
C ALA A 51 -13.74 15.54 -5.15
N PHE A 52 -12.52 15.56 -4.62
CA PHE A 52 -11.94 16.72 -3.95
C PHE A 52 -11.24 17.70 -4.91
N TYR A 53 -10.58 17.20 -5.97
CA TYR A 53 -9.74 18.01 -6.85
C TYR A 53 -10.39 18.35 -8.20
N GLY A 54 -10.36 19.65 -8.54
CA GLY A 54 -10.45 20.16 -9.91
C GLY A 54 -11.87 20.35 -10.48
N PRO A 55 -11.98 21.03 -11.64
CA PRO A 55 -13.24 21.48 -12.23
C PRO A 55 -14.14 20.34 -12.75
N MET A 56 -13.58 19.13 -12.89
CA MET A 56 -14.34 17.93 -13.24
C MET A 56 -15.23 17.47 -12.08
N SER A 57 -14.77 17.63 -10.83
CA SER A 57 -15.57 17.31 -9.64
C SER A 57 -16.81 18.21 -9.55
N ASP A 58 -16.67 19.50 -9.87
CA ASP A 58 -17.78 20.47 -9.89
C ASP A 58 -18.85 20.12 -10.93
N HIS A 59 -18.42 19.62 -12.10
CA HIS A 59 -19.35 19.10 -13.11
C HIS A 59 -20.01 17.80 -12.67
N ALA A 60 -19.24 16.86 -12.12
CA ALA A 60 -19.77 15.58 -11.63
C ALA A 60 -20.80 15.79 -10.50
N ARG A 61 -20.55 16.75 -9.60
CA ARG A 61 -21.45 17.13 -8.51
C ARG A 61 -22.80 17.64 -9.01
N ARG A 62 -22.86 18.32 -10.15
CA ARG A 62 -24.13 18.75 -10.75
C ARG A 62 -25.01 17.59 -11.24
N ILE A 63 -24.40 16.46 -11.59
CA ILE A 63 -25.10 15.27 -12.10
C ILE A 63 -25.42 14.30 -10.96
N LEU A 64 -24.48 14.09 -10.04
CA LEU A 64 -24.57 13.12 -8.93
C LEU A 64 -24.17 13.77 -7.58
N PRO A 65 -24.93 14.77 -7.08
CA PRO A 65 -24.53 15.57 -5.92
C PRO A 65 -24.33 14.72 -4.67
N THR A 66 -25.29 13.85 -4.35
CA THR A 66 -25.24 13.00 -3.15
C THR A 66 -24.03 12.07 -3.13
N LEU A 67 -23.63 11.52 -4.28
CA LEU A 67 -22.50 10.61 -4.37
C LEU A 67 -21.17 11.36 -4.22
N VAL A 68 -21.02 12.49 -4.92
CA VAL A 68 -19.79 13.30 -4.86
C VAL A 68 -19.59 13.88 -3.47
N ASP A 69 -20.65 14.37 -2.83
CA ASP A 69 -20.58 14.91 -1.46
C ASP A 69 -20.25 13.80 -0.45
N TRP A 70 -20.84 12.61 -0.61
CA TRP A 70 -20.49 11.47 0.24
C TRP A 70 -19.02 11.05 0.09
N LEU A 71 -18.51 10.99 -1.15
CA LEU A 71 -17.10 10.71 -1.43
C LEU A 71 -16.19 11.79 -0.86
N TYR A 72 -16.59 13.05 -0.94
CA TYR A 72 -15.84 14.19 -0.39
C TYR A 72 -15.74 14.09 1.14
N ASP A 73 -16.84 13.84 1.84
CA ASP A 73 -16.85 13.89 3.31
C ASP A 73 -16.35 12.59 3.96
N HIS A 74 -16.70 11.42 3.42
CA HIS A 74 -16.59 10.15 4.15
C HIS A 74 -15.49 9.23 3.62
N ALA A 75 -15.20 9.25 2.31
CA ALA A 75 -14.26 8.28 1.73
C ALA A 75 -12.81 8.46 2.22
N ARG A 76 -12.48 9.60 2.85
CA ARG A 76 -11.22 9.81 3.57
C ARG A 76 -10.93 8.74 4.62
N ILE A 77 -11.96 8.17 5.26
CA ILE A 77 -11.83 7.12 6.29
C ILE A 77 -11.22 5.82 5.70
N ALA A 78 -11.29 5.62 4.38
CA ALA A 78 -10.68 4.47 3.72
C ALA A 78 -9.15 4.42 3.88
N VAL A 79 -8.49 5.57 4.10
CA VAL A 79 -7.04 5.63 4.35
C VAL A 79 -6.65 4.82 5.59
N GLN A 80 -7.43 4.92 6.66
CA GLN A 80 -7.20 4.21 7.91
C GLN A 80 -7.32 2.69 7.69
N VAL A 81 -8.35 2.24 7.00
CA VAL A 81 -8.56 0.83 6.67
C VAL A 81 -7.38 0.29 5.85
N PHE A 82 -6.96 1.05 4.84
CA PHE A 82 -5.84 0.67 3.98
C PHE A 82 -4.50 0.59 4.73
N LEU A 83 -4.22 1.54 5.64
CA LEU A 83 -3.03 1.52 6.51
C LEU A 83 -3.03 0.35 7.49
N VAL A 84 -4.14 0.09 8.18
CA VAL A 84 -4.25 -0.99 9.17
C VAL A 84 -4.03 -2.35 8.50
N ILE A 85 -4.67 -2.59 7.35
CA ILE A 85 -4.49 -3.82 6.60
C ILE A 85 -3.06 -3.95 6.08
N GLY A 86 -2.48 -2.86 5.55
CA GLY A 86 -1.09 -2.82 5.10
C GLY A 86 -0.10 -3.19 6.21
N GLY A 87 -0.25 -2.60 7.39
CA GLY A 87 0.55 -2.88 8.58
C GLY A 87 0.40 -4.32 9.08
N PHE A 88 -0.83 -4.84 9.12
CA PHE A 88 -1.10 -6.23 9.49
C PHE A 88 -0.39 -7.23 8.56
N LEU A 89 -0.50 -7.01 7.24
CA LEU A 89 0.19 -7.84 6.25
C LEU A 89 1.71 -7.72 6.35
N ALA A 90 2.23 -6.52 6.61
CA ALA A 90 3.65 -6.29 6.85
C ALA A 90 4.16 -7.06 8.07
N ALA A 91 3.51 -6.91 9.23
CA ALA A 91 3.88 -7.61 10.46
C ALA A 91 3.87 -9.15 10.27
N LYS A 92 2.83 -9.68 9.62
CA LYS A 92 2.75 -11.11 9.29
C LYS A 92 3.86 -11.57 8.35
N SER A 93 4.26 -10.74 7.38
CA SER A 93 5.35 -11.07 6.46
C SER A 93 6.73 -11.07 7.13
N LEU A 94 6.91 -10.26 8.18
CA LEU A 94 8.17 -10.13 8.91
C LEU A 94 8.36 -11.25 9.95
N SER A 95 7.27 -11.75 10.55
CA SER A 95 7.31 -12.88 11.48
C SER A 95 6.25 -13.94 11.14
N PRO A 96 6.51 -14.80 10.12
CA PRO A 96 5.57 -15.86 9.72
C PRO A 96 5.25 -16.83 10.86
N ASP A 97 6.21 -17.06 11.75
CA ASP A 97 6.13 -18.00 12.88
C ASP A 97 5.95 -17.30 14.24
N GLY A 98 5.80 -15.96 14.27
CA GLY A 98 5.64 -15.18 15.51
C GLY A 98 6.88 -15.14 16.41
N LEU A 99 8.04 -15.61 15.91
CA LEU A 99 9.30 -15.62 16.64
C LEU A 99 10.07 -14.30 16.42
N PRO A 100 10.57 -13.64 17.50
CA PRO A 100 11.48 -12.51 17.39
C PRO A 100 12.86 -12.98 16.96
N GLY A 101 13.53 -12.20 16.11
CA GLY A 101 14.90 -12.50 15.66
C GLY A 101 15.10 -12.48 14.15
N MET A 102 15.01 -11.29 13.54
CA MET A 102 15.47 -11.10 12.18
C MET A 102 16.99 -10.90 12.15
N LYS A 103 17.69 -11.76 11.41
CA LYS A 103 19.17 -11.72 11.33
C LYS A 103 19.72 -10.47 10.65
N HIS A 104 18.95 -9.85 9.74
CA HIS A 104 19.39 -8.69 8.95
C HIS A 104 18.24 -7.69 8.66
N PRO A 105 17.75 -6.92 9.66
CA PRO A 105 16.63 -6.00 9.49
C PRO A 105 16.90 -4.91 8.44
N LEU A 106 18.12 -4.37 8.40
CA LEU A 106 18.53 -3.33 7.42
C LEU A 106 18.46 -3.83 5.97
N GLN A 107 18.80 -5.09 5.71
CA GLN A 107 18.75 -5.65 4.36
C GLN A 107 17.31 -5.81 3.86
N LEU A 108 16.35 -6.08 4.75
CA LEU A 108 14.93 -6.18 4.39
C LEU A 108 14.35 -4.81 4.03
N ILE A 109 14.70 -3.77 4.81
CA ILE A 109 14.32 -2.39 4.53
C ILE A 109 14.89 -1.95 3.17
N GLN A 110 16.18 -2.21 2.92
CA GLN A 110 16.82 -1.86 1.65
C GLN A 110 16.19 -2.58 0.45
N ARG A 111 15.89 -3.88 0.57
CA ARG A 111 15.21 -4.64 -0.49
C ARG A 111 13.82 -4.08 -0.79
N ARG A 112 13.05 -3.72 0.24
CA ARG A 112 11.73 -3.11 0.04
C ARG A 112 11.86 -1.74 -0.60
N TYR A 113 12.81 -0.92 -0.16
CA TYR A 113 13.10 0.38 -0.76
C TYR A 113 13.46 0.25 -2.25
N LEU A 114 14.38 -0.64 -2.62
CA LEU A 114 14.79 -0.86 -4.01
C LEU A 114 13.66 -1.37 -4.91
N LYS A 115 12.66 -2.06 -4.34
CA LYS A 115 11.47 -2.50 -5.10
C LYS A 115 10.42 -1.39 -5.22
N LEU A 116 10.31 -0.52 -4.21
CA LEU A 116 9.26 0.52 -4.12
C LEU A 116 9.68 1.85 -4.77
N ALA A 117 10.95 2.24 -4.64
CA ALA A 117 11.44 3.54 -5.11
C ALA A 117 11.39 3.68 -6.64
N PRO A 118 11.81 2.70 -7.47
CA PRO A 118 11.73 2.84 -8.92
C PRO A 118 10.31 3.08 -9.48
N PRO A 119 9.27 2.29 -9.11
CA PRO A 119 7.92 2.56 -9.59
C PRO A 119 7.36 3.88 -9.03
N PHE A 120 7.72 4.26 -7.80
CA PHE A 120 7.31 5.54 -7.22
C PHE A 120 7.92 6.74 -7.96
N ILE A 121 9.22 6.71 -8.25
CA ILE A 121 9.92 7.76 -9.01
C ILE A 121 9.33 7.84 -10.42
N ALA A 122 9.09 6.70 -11.08
CA ALA A 122 8.46 6.67 -12.39
C ALA A 122 7.06 7.34 -12.36
N ALA A 123 6.22 7.00 -11.39
CA ALA A 123 4.91 7.61 -11.21
C ALA A 123 4.99 9.12 -10.95
N MET A 124 5.96 9.56 -10.13
CA MET A 124 6.18 10.97 -9.83
C MET A 124 6.64 11.75 -11.07
N LEU A 125 7.56 11.20 -11.86
CA LEU A 125 8.00 11.81 -13.12
C LEU A 125 6.86 11.89 -14.13
N LEU A 126 6.06 10.82 -14.26
CA LEU A 126 4.87 10.82 -15.10
C LEU A 126 3.86 11.89 -14.66
N ALA A 127 3.60 12.02 -13.35
CA ALA A 127 2.72 13.04 -12.81
C ALA A 127 3.25 14.46 -13.07
N ALA A 128 4.55 14.69 -12.91
CA ALA A 128 5.19 15.97 -13.20
C ALA A 128 5.11 16.32 -14.70
N LEU A 129 5.37 15.35 -15.59
CA LEU A 129 5.25 15.53 -17.04
C LEU A 129 3.81 15.78 -17.47
N ALA A 130 2.86 15.02 -16.92
CA ALA A 130 1.43 15.22 -17.18
C ALA A 130 0.96 16.61 -16.72
N SER A 131 1.45 17.08 -15.57
CA SER A 131 1.14 18.43 -15.06
C SER A 131 1.75 19.52 -15.94
N ALA A 132 3.01 19.35 -16.39
CA ALA A 132 3.64 20.28 -17.33
C ALA A 132 2.92 20.32 -18.69
N TRP A 133 2.49 19.16 -19.20
CA TRP A 133 1.70 19.09 -20.43
C TRP A 133 0.34 19.78 -20.23
N ALA A 134 -0.38 19.49 -19.15
CA ALA A 134 -1.65 20.14 -18.84
C ALA A 134 -1.49 21.67 -18.71
N GLY A 135 -0.41 22.13 -18.07
CA GLY A 135 -0.07 23.55 -17.93
C GLY A 135 0.17 24.27 -19.26
N SER A 136 0.55 23.53 -20.30
CA SER A 136 0.69 24.11 -21.66
C SER A 136 -0.65 24.32 -22.37
N TRP A 137 -1.72 23.67 -21.92
CA TRP A 137 -3.06 23.76 -22.54
C TRP A 137 -4.07 24.51 -21.67
N MET A 138 -3.84 24.62 -20.36
CA MET A 138 -4.78 25.21 -19.41
C MET A 138 -4.00 25.90 -18.29
N HIS A 139 -4.36 27.13 -17.93
CA HIS A 139 -3.84 27.81 -16.74
C HIS A 139 -4.91 27.78 -15.64
N HIS A 140 -4.76 26.88 -14.68
CA HIS A 140 -5.59 26.83 -13.47
C HIS A 140 -4.71 26.58 -12.24
N ASP A 141 -5.13 27.12 -11.08
CA ASP A 141 -4.45 26.97 -9.79
C ASP A 141 -4.32 25.51 -9.31
N SER A 142 -5.01 24.57 -9.95
CA SER A 142 -4.90 23.13 -9.68
C SER A 142 -3.64 22.49 -10.31
N ILE A 143 -2.89 23.23 -11.13
CA ILE A 143 -1.68 22.73 -11.78
C ILE A 143 -0.48 23.04 -10.90
N SER A 144 0.13 22.00 -10.34
CA SER A 144 1.27 22.14 -9.46
C SER A 144 2.44 22.84 -10.15
N PRO A 145 3.12 23.77 -9.46
CA PRO A 145 4.34 24.39 -9.98
C PRO A 145 5.43 23.34 -10.23
N PRO A 146 6.38 23.63 -11.13
CA PRO A 146 7.43 22.68 -11.49
C PRO A 146 8.22 22.22 -10.25
N PRO A 147 8.45 20.90 -10.09
CA PRO A 147 9.12 20.36 -8.92
C PRO A 147 10.57 20.83 -8.83
N THR A 148 11.01 21.26 -7.65
CA THR A 148 12.42 21.60 -7.43
C THR A 148 13.28 20.34 -7.27
N LEU A 149 14.58 20.41 -7.61
CA LEU A 149 15.51 19.27 -7.45
C LEU A 149 15.58 18.77 -5.99
N VAL A 150 15.47 19.69 -5.02
CA VAL A 150 15.41 19.36 -3.58
C VAL A 150 14.12 18.62 -3.25
N GLN A 151 12.99 19.05 -3.81
CA GLN A 151 11.71 18.35 -3.64
C GLN A 151 11.76 16.95 -4.26
N LEU A 152 12.34 16.79 -5.45
CA LEU A 152 12.52 15.48 -6.09
C LEU A 152 13.42 14.55 -5.25
N GLY A 153 14.52 15.07 -4.69
CA GLY A 153 15.40 14.32 -3.80
C GLY A 153 14.71 13.88 -2.50
N ALA A 154 13.95 14.78 -1.88
CA ALA A 154 13.18 14.47 -0.67
C ALA A 154 12.05 13.45 -0.91
N HIS A 155 11.44 13.49 -2.10
CA HIS A 155 10.45 12.50 -2.52
C HIS A 155 11.11 11.14 -2.82
N ALA A 156 12.24 11.12 -3.52
CA ALA A 156 12.98 9.89 -3.80
C ALA A 156 13.37 9.16 -2.50
N LEU A 157 13.81 9.92 -1.49
CA LEU A 157 14.14 9.40 -0.16
C LEU A 157 12.91 9.09 0.72
N LEU A 158 11.69 9.37 0.26
CA LEU A 158 10.45 9.23 1.03
C LEU A 158 10.47 10.02 2.36
N LEU A 159 11.21 11.14 2.38
CA LEU A 159 11.39 12.03 3.55
C LEU A 159 10.63 13.36 3.41
N HIS A 160 10.00 13.61 2.27
CA HIS A 160 9.29 14.87 1.97
C HIS A 160 8.32 15.30 3.08
N GLY A 161 7.51 14.39 3.62
CA GLY A 161 6.58 14.69 4.71
C GLY A 161 7.24 15.00 6.06
N VAL A 162 8.43 14.44 6.35
CA VAL A 162 9.19 14.73 7.59
C VAL A 162 9.90 16.07 7.50
N LEU A 163 10.36 16.42 6.29
CA LEU A 163 11.03 17.69 6.00
C LEU A 163 10.06 18.86 5.81
N GLY A 164 8.74 18.62 5.94
CA GLY A 164 7.71 19.64 5.73
C GLY A 164 7.60 20.10 4.27
N ILE A 165 8.10 19.32 3.31
CA ILE A 165 8.04 19.63 1.89
C ILE A 165 6.68 19.18 1.35
N GLU A 166 6.00 20.07 0.64
CA GLU A 166 4.71 19.75 0.03
C GLU A 166 4.80 18.56 -0.91
N SER A 167 3.83 17.65 -0.76
CA SER A 167 3.80 16.43 -1.53
C SER A 167 3.35 16.70 -2.96
N LEU A 168 4.14 16.27 -3.94
CA LEU A 168 3.86 16.45 -5.36
C LEU A 168 2.58 15.75 -5.83
N SER A 169 2.15 14.74 -5.08
CA SER A 169 0.90 14.03 -5.30
C SER A 169 0.33 13.66 -3.94
N ALA A 170 -0.98 13.79 -3.78
CA ALA A 170 -1.63 13.39 -2.54
C ALA A 170 -1.39 11.89 -2.18
N GLY A 171 -1.09 11.04 -3.18
CA GLY A 171 -0.68 9.65 -2.97
C GLY A 171 0.79 9.46 -2.53
N ALA A 172 1.67 10.45 -2.75
CA ALA A 172 3.11 10.31 -2.45
C ALA A 172 3.42 10.30 -0.95
N TRP A 173 2.59 10.94 -0.13
CA TRP A 173 2.67 10.85 1.33
C TRP A 173 2.38 9.43 1.84
N TYR A 174 1.42 8.74 1.24
CA TYR A 174 1.07 7.38 1.66
C TYR A 174 2.25 6.41 1.47
N VAL A 175 2.92 6.48 0.31
CA VAL A 175 4.08 5.63 0.00
C VAL A 175 5.20 5.84 1.01
N ALA A 176 5.42 7.09 1.42
CA ALA A 176 6.41 7.42 2.44
C ALA A 176 6.05 6.84 3.81
N ILE A 177 4.80 7.03 4.26
CA ILE A 177 4.35 6.48 5.55
C ILE A 177 4.37 4.94 5.55
N ASP A 178 3.93 4.27 4.49
CA ASP A 178 3.98 2.80 4.41
C ASP A 178 5.41 2.28 4.57
N PHE A 179 6.38 2.92 3.91
CA PHE A 179 7.78 2.57 4.04
C PHE A 179 8.33 2.85 5.45
N GLN A 180 8.01 4.00 6.04
CA GLN A 180 8.45 4.38 7.38
C GLN A 180 7.87 3.45 8.45
N LEU A 181 6.58 3.13 8.38
CA LEU A 181 5.93 2.18 9.27
C LEU A 181 6.53 0.78 9.13
N TYR A 182 6.79 0.33 7.89
CA TYR A 182 7.48 -0.94 7.68
C TYR A 182 8.88 -0.96 8.27
N ALA A 183 9.65 0.11 8.09
CA ALA A 183 10.99 0.22 8.65
C ALA A 183 10.97 0.17 10.19
N LEU A 184 10.04 0.89 10.83
CA LEU A 184 9.84 0.86 12.27
C LEU A 184 9.45 -0.54 12.77
N LEU A 185 8.51 -1.21 12.11
CA LEU A 185 8.13 -2.58 12.44
C LEU A 185 9.31 -3.55 12.29
N THR A 186 10.14 -3.37 11.26
CA THR A 186 11.32 -4.21 11.01
C THR A 186 12.43 -3.98 12.04
N LEU A 187 12.55 -2.77 12.58
CA LEU A 187 13.53 -2.44 13.63
C LEU A 187 13.08 -2.91 15.02
N LEU A 188 11.77 -3.05 15.24
CA LEU A 188 11.19 -3.45 16.52
C LEU A 188 11.08 -4.97 16.72
N ALA A 189 11.03 -5.74 15.62
CA ALA A 189 10.85 -7.20 15.63
C ALA A 189 12.17 -8.00 15.59
#